data_AF-A0A7W1W4F1-F1
#
_entry.id   AF-A0A7W1W4F1-F1
#
_cell.length_a   1.000
_cell.length_b   1.000
_cell.length_c   1.000
_cell.angle_alpha   90.00
_cell.angle_beta   90.00
_cell.angle_gamma   90.00
#
_symmetry.space_group_name_H-M   'P 1'
#
loop_
_entity.id
_entity.type
_entity.pdbx_description
1 polymer ?
#
loop_
_entity_poly.entity_id
_entity_poly.type
_entity_poly.pdbx_seq_one_letter_code
_entity_poly.pdbx_strand_id
1 'polypeptide(L)'
;EISEWNPPHLFVDRALKSPYNQWIHCHTFTELSKNQTLIEDNVRYRLPLEPLGDLAHWVVRRELNYIFDFRQKAVVKFLNK
;
A
#
# COMPACT_ATOMS: atom_id res chain seq x y z
N GLU A 1 5.93 -10.35 -5.35
CA GLU A 1 5.14 -11.12 -6.33
C GLU A 1 3.75 -10.51 -6.45
N ILE A 2 3.06 -10.69 -7.59
CA ILE A 2 1.64 -10.37 -7.72
C ILE A 2 0.88 -11.65 -7.36
N SER A 3 0.22 -11.66 -6.20
CA SER A 3 -0.52 -12.83 -5.72
C SER A 3 -1.96 -12.89 -6.25
N GLU A 4 -2.50 -11.75 -6.69
CA GLU A 4 -3.83 -11.67 -7.30
C GLU A 4 -3.84 -10.59 -8.39
N TRP A 5 -4.50 -10.89 -9.51
CA TRP A 5 -4.58 -10.03 -10.68
C TRP A 5 -5.99 -10.04 -11.26
N ASN A 6 -6.71 -8.92 -11.14
CA ASN A 6 -8.08 -8.78 -11.61
C ASN A 6 -8.32 -7.38 -12.23
N PRO A 7 -7.81 -7.12 -13.45
CA PRO A 7 -7.99 -5.84 -14.11
C PRO A 7 -9.44 -5.65 -14.62
N PRO A 8 -9.96 -4.40 -14.62
CA PRO A 8 -9.32 -3.17 -14.17
C PRO A 8 -9.46 -2.91 -12.65
N HIS A 9 -9.99 -3.85 -11.89
CA HIS A 9 -10.53 -3.62 -10.54
C HIS A 9 -9.50 -3.65 -9.43
N LEU A 10 -8.57 -4.61 -9.44
CA LEU A 10 -7.58 -4.75 -8.37
C LEU A 10 -6.35 -5.57 -8.77
N PHE A 11 -5.30 -5.41 -7.98
CA PHE A 11 -4.23 -6.39 -7.87
C PHE A 11 -3.68 -6.42 -6.44
N VAL A 12 -3.10 -7.55 -6.06
CA VAL A 12 -2.48 -7.73 -4.75
C VAL A 12 -1.03 -8.12 -4.93
N ASP A 13 -0.13 -7.39 -4.29
CA ASP A 13 1.29 -7.74 -4.22
C ASP A 13 1.70 -8.22 -2.82
N ARG A 14 2.64 -9.16 -2.79
CA ARG A 14 3.27 -9.66 -1.57
C ARG A 14 4.78 -9.49 -1.67
N ALA A 15 5.40 -8.97 -0.62
CA ALA A 15 6.85 -8.84 -0.58
C ALA A 15 7.48 -10.17 -0.13
N LEU A 16 8.30 -10.77 -0.98
CA LEU A 16 9.04 -12.01 -0.67
C LEU A 16 10.25 -11.76 0.23
N LYS A 17 10.81 -10.54 0.16
CA LYS A 17 11.91 -10.07 1.00
C LYS A 17 11.57 -8.66 1.45
N SER A 18 11.49 -8.46 2.76
CA SER A 18 11.00 -7.23 3.37
C SER A 18 11.54 -7.11 4.80
N PRO A 19 11.70 -5.89 5.36
CA PRO A 19 11.92 -5.71 6.80
C PRO A 19 10.73 -6.20 7.64
N TYR A 20 9.56 -6.39 7.02
CA TYR A 20 8.37 -6.96 7.64
C TYR A 20 8.32 -8.48 7.43
N ASN A 21 7.94 -9.24 8.46
CA ASN A 21 7.70 -10.70 8.35
C ASN A 21 6.60 -11.04 7.35
N GLN A 22 5.64 -10.13 7.19
CA GLN A 22 4.60 -10.22 6.18
C GLN A 22 4.35 -8.82 5.63
N TRP A 23 4.14 -8.75 4.32
CA TRP A 23 3.65 -7.57 3.64
C TRP A 23 2.73 -8.01 2.52
N ILE A 24 1.46 -7.61 2.61
CA ILE A 24 0.43 -7.85 1.61
C ILE A 24 -0.20 -6.49 1.32
N HIS A 25 -0.11 -6.06 0.07
CA HIS A 25 -0.61 -4.77 -0.36
C HIS A 25 -1.67 -4.97 -1.44
N CYS A 26 -2.91 -4.63 -1.11
CA CYS A 26 -4.04 -4.69 -2.03
C CYS A 26 -4.29 -3.29 -2.60
N HIS A 27 -4.36 -3.21 -3.92
CA HIS A 27 -4.65 -2.00 -4.67
C HIS A 27 -6.03 -2.19 -5.30
N THR A 28 -6.99 -1.33 -4.98
CA THR A 28 -8.31 -1.31 -5.63
C THR A 28 -8.48 -0.05 -6.45
N PHE A 29 -9.18 -0.19 -7.57
CA PHE A 29 -9.46 0.86 -8.53
C PHE A 29 -10.96 0.95 -8.74
N THR A 30 -11.54 2.09 -8.38
CA THR A 30 -12.96 2.37 -8.57
C THR A 30 -13.12 3.55 -9.50
N GLU A 31 -13.81 3.37 -10.61
CA GLU A 31 -14.19 4.47 -11.50
C GLU A 31 -15.22 5.37 -10.78
N LEU A 32 -14.89 6.65 -10.61
CA LEU A 32 -15.80 7.66 -10.06
C LEU A 32 -16.50 8.44 -11.17
N SER A 33 -15.79 8.69 -12.28
CA SER A 33 -16.32 9.28 -13.50
C SER A 33 -15.36 8.99 -14.67
N LYS A 34 -15.74 9.38 -15.89
CA LYS A 34 -14.98 9.11 -17.13
C LYS A 34 -13.47 9.41 -17.06
N ASN A 35 -13.06 10.41 -16.26
CA ASN A 35 -11.66 10.82 -16.10
C ASN A 35 -11.21 10.83 -14.63
N GLN A 36 -11.90 10.10 -13.75
CA GLN A 36 -11.57 10.05 -12.33
C GLN A 36 -11.62 8.62 -11.81
N THR A 37 -10.51 8.19 -11.21
CA THR A 37 -10.37 6.89 -10.56
C THR A 37 -10.00 7.11 -9.11
N LEU A 38 -10.77 6.50 -8.21
CA LEU A 38 -10.37 6.32 -6.82
C LEU A 38 -9.42 5.13 -6.73
N ILE A 39 -8.26 5.36 -6.14
CA ILE A 39 -7.27 4.33 -5.84
C ILE A 39 -7.22 4.17 -4.33
N GLU A 40 -7.45 2.97 -3.81
CA GLU A 40 -7.30 2.66 -2.40
C GLU A 40 -6.19 1.62 -2.20
N ASP A 41 -5.28 1.94 -1.28
CA ASP A 41 -4.15 1.09 -0.91
C ASP A 41 -4.44 0.49 0.48
N ASN A 42 -4.65 -0.83 0.58
CA ASN A 42 -4.79 -1.55 1.84
C ASN A 42 -3.55 -2.39 2.12
N VAL A 43 -2.77 -2.02 3.13
CA VAL A 43 -1.59 -2.78 3.55
C VAL A 43 -1.86 -3.57 4.82
N ARG A 44 -1.57 -4.86 4.75
CA ARG A 44 -1.44 -5.74 5.91
C ARG A 44 0.03 -6.09 6.07
N TYR A 45 0.57 -5.82 7.25
CA TYR A 45 1.96 -6.12 7.55
C TYR A 45 2.12 -6.76 8.93
N ARG A 46 3.22 -7.48 9.12
CA ARG A 46 3.61 -8.05 10.41
C ARG A 46 5.06 -7.72 10.72
N LEU A 47 5.34 -7.28 11.95
CA LEU A 47 6.69 -6.94 12.38
C LEU A 47 7.53 -8.19 12.70
N PRO A 48 8.87 -8.12 12.53
CA PRO A 48 9.76 -9.27 12.73
C PRO A 48 9.97 -9.69 14.19
N LEU A 49 9.70 -8.81 15.17
CA LEU A 49 10.04 -9.02 16.59
C LEU A 49 8.83 -8.71 17.50
N GLU A 50 7.83 -9.59 17.53
CA GLU A 50 6.74 -9.46 18.51
C GLU A 50 7.20 -9.96 19.90
N PRO A 51 6.99 -9.20 21.00
CA PRO A 51 6.29 -7.91 21.11
C PRO A 51 7.27 -6.75 21.38
N LEU A 52 7.83 -6.13 20.34
CA LEU A 52 8.31 -4.75 20.47
C LEU A 52 7.07 -3.87 20.64
N GLY A 53 6.86 -3.30 21.83
CA GLY A 53 5.62 -2.64 22.25
C GLY A 53 5.17 -1.41 21.43
N ASP A 54 4.25 -0.62 21.98
CA ASP A 54 3.53 0.48 21.31
C ASP A 54 4.41 1.48 20.53
N LEU A 55 5.66 1.69 20.96
CA LEU A 55 6.58 2.61 20.30
C LEU A 55 6.98 2.16 18.89
N ALA A 56 7.20 0.86 18.68
CA ALA A 56 7.54 0.32 17.37
C ALA A 56 6.37 0.50 16.39
N HIS A 57 5.15 0.24 16.84
CA HIS A 57 3.94 0.48 16.07
C HIS A 57 3.76 1.96 15.68
N TRP A 58 4.10 2.89 16.59
CA TRP A 58 4.02 4.31 16.30
C TRP A 58 5.02 4.77 15.23
N VAL A 59 6.28 4.32 15.33
CA VAL A 59 7.32 4.64 14.33
C VAL A 59 6.93 4.09 12.96
N VAL A 60 6.53 2.83 12.90
CA VAL A 60 6.10 2.17 11.66
C VAL A 60 4.90 2.88 11.06
N ARG A 61 3.91 3.26 11.87
CA ARG A 61 2.75 4.02 11.38
C ARG A 61 3.15 5.36 10.76
N ARG A 62 4.09 6.08 11.35
CA ARG A 62 4.60 7.34 10.78
C ARG A 62 5.31 7.12 9.45
N GLU A 63 6.12 6.08 9.36
CA GLU A 63 6.84 5.74 8.13
C GLU A 63 5.86 5.33 7.02
N LEU A 64 4.87 4.50 7.32
CA LEU A 64 3.82 4.12 6.37
C LEU A 64 3.06 5.35 5.88
N ASN A 65 2.63 6.24 6.78
CA ASN A 65 1.96 7.48 6.39
C ASN A 65 2.83 8.31 5.43
N TYR A 66 4.13 8.46 5.72
CA TYR A 66 5.04 9.20 4.85
C TYR A 66 5.16 8.56 3.45
N ILE A 67 5.30 7.24 3.38
CA ILE A 67 5.40 6.50 2.11
C ILE A 67 4.11 6.65 1.29
N PHE A 68 2.94 6.49 1.92
CA PHE A 68 1.65 6.56 1.23
C PHE A 68 1.28 7.99 0.83
N ASP A 69 1.62 9.00 1.65
CA ASP A 69 1.47 10.41 1.28
C ASP A 69 2.31 10.77 0.05
N PHE A 70 3.55 10.27 -0.01
CA PHE A 70 4.41 10.45 -1.18
C PHE A 70 3.83 9.74 -2.40
N ARG A 71 3.39 8.48 -2.24
CA ARG A 71 2.79 7.68 -3.32
C ARG A 71 1.58 8.38 -3.92
N GLN A 72 0.65 8.87 -3.10
CA GLN A 72 -0.54 9.59 -3.58
C GLN A 72 -0.15 10.78 -4.46
N LYS A 73 0.80 11.62 -4.00
CA LYS A 73 1.29 12.78 -4.76
C LYS A 73 1.99 12.37 -6.05
N ALA A 74 2.80 11.32 -6.01
CA ALA A 74 3.53 10.81 -7.16
C ALA A 74 2.58 10.26 -8.23
N VAL A 75 1.62 9.42 -7.85
CA VAL A 75 0.63 8.84 -8.77
C VAL A 75 -0.16 9.93 -9.49
N VAL A 76 -0.69 10.90 -8.74
CA VAL A 76 -1.39 12.06 -9.33
C VAL A 76 -0.48 12.82 -10.29
N LYS A 77 0.78 13.07 -9.91
CA LYS A 77 1.75 13.76 -10.78
C LYS A 77 2.08 12.99 -12.06
N PHE A 78 2.14 11.67 -12.03
CA PHE A 78 2.47 10.85 -13.20
C PHE A 78 1.29 10.63 -14.13
N LEU A 79 0.07 10.51 -13.59
CA LEU A 79 -1.15 10.29 -14.38
C LEU A 79 -1.79 11.58 -14.91
N ASN A 80 -1.52 12.73 -14.27
CA ASN A 80 -1.98 14.05 -14.75
C ASN A 80 -1.00 14.71 -15.74
N LYS A 81 -0.01 13.97 -16.24
CA LYS A 81 0.78 14.38 -17.40
C LYS A 81 0.06 13.98 -18.68
#